data_AF-A0A2G2IAN2-F1
#
_entry.id   AF-A0A2G2IAN2-F1
#
_cell.length_a   1.000
_cell.length_b   1.000
_cell.length_c   1.000
_cell.angle_alpha   90.00
_cell.angle_beta   90.00
_cell.angle_gamma   90.00
#
_symmetry.space_group_name_H-M   'P 1'
#
loop_
_entity.id
_entity.type
_entity.pdbx_description
1 polymer ?
#
loop_
_entity_poly.entity_id
_entity_poly.type
_entity_poly.pdbx_seq_one_letter_code
_entity_poly.pdbx_strand_id
1 'polypeptide(L)' 'MEALQDVEVVQSKDVSGDWIVEAQTDDGGIRRATFTDADAELRANQYAEIIRSQGILLRRRATKA' A
#
# COMPACT_ATOMS: atom_id res chain seq x y z
N MET A 1 -0.97 -2.50 25.84
CA MET A 1 -0.27 -2.93 24.62
C MET A 1 -1.32 -3.09 23.54
N GLU A 2 -1.67 -1.99 22.88
CA GLU A 2 -2.46 -2.09 21.65
C GLU A 2 -1.50 -2.48 20.53
N ALA A 3 -1.64 -3.69 20.04
CA ALA A 3 -0.96 -4.18 18.87
C ALA A 3 -1.77 -3.75 17.65
N LEU A 4 -1.46 -2.62 17.00
CA LEU A 4 -2.12 -2.22 15.76
C LEU A 4 -1.15 -1.33 14.94
N GLN A 5 -0.94 -1.50 13.63
CA GLN A 5 -1.56 -2.38 12.64
C GLN A 5 -0.60 -2.56 11.43
N ASP A 6 -0.79 -3.64 10.69
CA ASP A 6 -0.18 -3.87 9.39
C ASP A 6 -0.61 -2.80 8.38
N VAL A 7 0.30 -2.43 7.47
CA VAL A 7 -0.06 -1.59 6.32
C VAL A 7 -1.05 -2.40 5.50
N GLU A 8 -2.33 -2.12 5.66
CA GLU A 8 -3.40 -2.76 4.91
C GLU A 8 -3.37 -2.19 3.50
N VAL A 9 -2.99 -3.04 2.55
CA VAL A 9 -2.99 -2.69 1.13
C VAL A 9 -4.10 -3.46 0.43
N VAL A 10 -5.10 -2.72 -0.03
CA VAL A 10 -6.22 -3.24 -0.82
C VAL A 10 -5.96 -2.96 -2.29
N GLN A 11 -6.09 -3.99 -3.11
CA GLN A 11 -6.04 -3.90 -4.55
C GLN A 11 -7.42 -4.17 -5.09
N SER A 12 -7.95 -3.27 -5.90
CA SER A 12 -9.25 -3.41 -6.53
C SER A 12 -9.17 -3.02 -8.00
N LYS A 13 -10.05 -3.61 -8.79
CA LYS A 13 -10.24 -3.25 -10.19
C LYS A 13 -11.59 -2.56 -10.31
N ASP A 14 -11.59 -1.33 -10.80
CA ASP A 14 -12.82 -0.58 -11.04
C ASP A 14 -13.56 -1.12 -12.27
N VAL A 15 -14.84 -0.77 -12.41
CA VAL A 15 -15.72 -1.14 -13.53
C VAL A 15 -15.16 -0.71 -14.89
N SER A 16 -14.35 0.36 -14.91
CA SER A 16 -13.67 0.88 -16.09
C SER A 16 -12.46 0.04 -16.52
N GLY A 17 -12.04 -0.91 -15.69
CA GLY A 17 -10.84 -1.73 -15.91
C GLY A 17 -9.57 -1.19 -15.26
N ASP A 18 -9.65 -0.03 -14.60
CA ASP A 18 -8.54 0.61 -13.90
C ASP A 18 -8.19 -0.14 -12.62
N TRP A 19 -6.90 -0.24 -12.32
CA TRP A 19 -6.41 -0.83 -11.09
C TRP A 19 -6.16 0.23 -10.04
N ILE A 20 -6.77 0.06 -8.87
CA ILE A 20 -6.68 0.97 -7.74
C ILE A 20 -5.96 0.25 -6.60
N VAL A 21 -4.93 0.89 -6.06
CA VAL A 21 -4.23 0.45 -4.86
C VAL A 21 -4.46 1.48 -3.76
N GLU A 22 -5.01 1.02 -2.64
CA GLU A 22 -5.24 1.84 -1.44
C GLU A 22 -4.45 1.26 -0.28
N ALA A 23 -3.69 2.11 0.40
CA ALA A 23 -2.89 1.73 1.55
C ALA A 23 -3.17 2.66 2.73
N GLN A 24 -3.56 2.07 3.86
CA GLN A 24 -3.65 2.77 5.14
C GLN A 24 -2.25 2.88 5.75
N THR A 25 -1.83 4.09 6.06
CA THR A 25 -0.52 4.38 6.65
C THR A 25 -0.62 4.58 8.16
N ASP A 26 0.51 4.43 8.83
CA ASP A 26 0.66 4.47 10.29
C ASP A 26 0.40 5.85 10.90
N ASP A 27 0.56 6.91 10.11
CA ASP A 27 0.16 8.28 10.43
C ASP A 27 -1.36 8.52 10.33
N GLY A 28 -2.14 7.48 10.05
CA GLY A 28 -3.59 7.57 9.84
C GLY A 28 -3.99 8.07 8.44
N GLY A 29 -3.02 8.32 7.55
CA GLY A 29 -3.26 8.71 6.17
C GLY A 29 -3.71 7.55 5.26
N ILE A 30 -4.39 7.89 4.16
CA ILE A 30 -4.70 6.94 3.08
C ILE A 30 -3.91 7.36 1.85
N ARG A 31 -3.07 6.45 1.34
CA ARG A 31 -2.39 6.62 0.05
C ARG A 31 -3.12 5.81 -1.02
N ARG A 32 -3.60 6.50 -2.06
CA ARG A 32 -4.31 5.90 -3.19
C ARG A 32 -3.53 6.13 -4.48
N ALA A 33 -3.38 5.09 -5.28
CA ALA A 33 -2.83 5.16 -6.63
C ALA A 33 -3.76 4.43 -7.62
N THR A 34 -3.83 4.94 -8.84
CA THR A 34 -4.66 4.40 -9.92
C THR A 34 -3.81 4.17 -11.15
N PHE A 35 -3.92 2.99 -11.75
CA PHE A 35 -3.16 2.53 -12.90
C PHE A 35 -4.14 2.16 -14.02
N THR A 36 -3.93 2.75 -15.19
CA THR A 36 -4.87 2.67 -16.33
C THR A 36 -4.21 2.16 -17.61
N ASP A 37 -2.92 1.79 -17.54
CA ASP A 37 -2.16 1.30 -18.68
C ASP A 37 -2.32 -0.22 -18.91
N ALA A 38 -1.79 -0.73 -20.04
CA ALA A 38 -1.88 -2.14 -20.39
C ALA A 38 -1.28 -3.08 -19.32
N ASP A 39 -0.29 -2.60 -18.56
CA ASP A 39 0.36 -3.33 -17.47
C ASP A 39 -0.11 -2.86 -16.09
N ALA A 40 -1.30 -2.24 -16.01
CA ALA A 40 -1.83 -1.66 -14.78
C ALA A 40 -1.89 -2.65 -13.60
N GLU A 41 -2.22 -3.92 -13.87
CA GLU A 41 -2.22 -4.98 -12.86
C GLU A 41 -0.83 -5.22 -12.29
N LEU A 42 0.17 -5.36 -13.17
CA LEU A 42 1.56 -5.59 -12.78
C LEU A 42 2.10 -4.39 -11.99
N ARG A 43 1.81 -3.17 -12.43
CA ARG A 43 2.22 -1.95 -11.71
C ARG A 43 1.52 -1.80 -10.36
N ALA A 44 0.23 -2.11 -10.28
CA ALA A 44 -0.50 -2.13 -9.02
C ALA A 44 0.11 -3.12 -8.03
N ASN A 45 0.48 -4.32 -8.50
CA ASN A 45 1.16 -5.33 -7.68
C ASN A 45 2.52 -4.82 -7.17
N GLN A 46 3.37 -4.29 -8.07
CA GLN A 46 4.68 -3.75 -7.69
C GLN A 46 4.56 -2.59 -6.70
N TYR A 47 3.58 -1.70 -6.91
CA TYR A 47 3.33 -0.57 -6.01
C TYR A 47 2.88 -1.02 -4.63
N ALA A 48 2.00 -2.03 -4.56
CA ALA A 48 1.58 -2.65 -3.30
C ALA A 48 2.76 -3.27 -2.54
N GLU A 49 3.67 -3.97 -3.23
CA GLU A 49 4.88 -4.55 -2.63
C GLU A 49 5.83 -3.48 -2.09
N ILE A 50 6.03 -2.39 -2.84
CA ILE A 50 6.88 -1.26 -2.39
C ILE A 50 6.31 -0.66 -1.11
N ILE A 51 5.00 -0.42 -1.04
CA ILE A 51 4.35 0.14 0.15
C ILE A 51 4.50 -0.80 1.35
N ARG A 52 4.26 -2.11 1.16
CA ARG A 52 4.44 -3.11 2.23
C ARG A 52 5.90 -3.13 2.72
N SER A 53 6.87 -3.07 1.81
CA SER A 53 8.30 -3.04 2.14
C SER A 53 8.71 -1.77 2.91
N GLN A 54 8.20 -0.60 2.51
CA GLN A 54 8.45 0.66 3.20
C GLN A 54 7.83 0.68 4.61
N GLY A 55 6.63 0.12 4.78
CA GLY A 55 6.02 -0.08 6.10
C GLY A 55 6.91 -0.92 7.04
N ILE A 56 7.57 -1.96 6.51
CA ILE A 56 8.50 -2.80 7.29
C ILE A 56 9.78 -2.03 7.68
N LEU A 57 10.30 -1.16 6.81
CA LEU A 57 11.51 -0.38 7.06
C LEU A 57 11.31 0.71 8.11
N LEU A 58 10.15 1.39 8.10
CA LEU A 58 9.80 2.39 9.12
C LEU A 58 9.71 1.77 10.52
N ARG A 59 9.17 0.54 10.63
CA ARG A 59 9.13 -0.23 11.89
C ARG A 59 10.53 -0.48 12.48
N ARG A 60 11.53 -0.85 11.66
CA ARG A 60 12.90 -1.15 12.13
C ARG A 60 13.63 0.08 12.69
N ARG A 61 13.26 1.29 12.26
CA ARG A 61 13.88 2.52 12.75
C ARG A 61 13.23 3.02 14.05
N ALA A 62 11.95 2.75 14.25
CA ALA A 62 11.20 3.14 15.46
C ALA A 62 11.54 2.30 16.69
N THR A 63 12.02 1.05 16.53
CA THR A 63 12.36 0.16 17.66
C THR A 63 13.79 0.34 18.22
N LYS A 64 14.54 1.34 17.72
CA LYS A 64 15.94 1.58 18.14
C LYS A 64 16.14 2.88 18.93
N ALA A 65 15.06 3.48 19.45
CA ALA A 65 15.08 4.68 20.30
C ALA A 65 14.84 4.32 21.76
#